data_AF-A0A3D1Q7C0-F1
#
_entry.id   AF-A0A3D1Q7C0-F1
#
_cell.length_a   1.000
_cell.length_b   1.000
_cell.length_c   1.000
_cell.angle_alpha   90.00
_cell.angle_beta   90.00
_cell.angle_gamma   90.00
#
_symmetry.space_group_name_H-M   'P 1'
#
loop_
_entity.id
_entity.type
_entity.pdbx_description
1 polymer ?
#
loop_
_entity_poly.entity_id
_entity_poly.type
_entity_poly.pdbx_seq_one_letter_code
_entity_poly.pdbx_strand_id
1 'polypeptide(L)'
;MKAQNDVRVTIRVDKDLKERAESLFDRLGMNMSTALNIFLRKAVDEAAIPFPISVKNSGFGSGYSSGDITNAFKTAVQSEVAENQRKGLPVARYDTDTKRAYLEFANGTREYVNG
;
A
#
# COMPACT_ATOMS: atom_id res chain seq x y z
N MET A 1 13.73 41.13 -16.15
CA MET A 1 14.71 40.10 -15.75
C MET A 1 14.21 39.47 -14.45
N LYS A 2 13.84 38.18 -14.42
CA LYS A 2 13.59 37.50 -13.14
C LYS A 2 14.95 37.17 -12.55
N ALA A 3 15.28 37.72 -11.39
CA ALA A 3 16.48 37.33 -10.66
C ALA A 3 16.37 35.85 -10.30
N GLN A 4 17.38 35.06 -10.65
CA GLN A 4 17.48 33.68 -10.21
C GLN A 4 17.84 33.70 -8.72
N ASN A 5 16.83 33.52 -7.87
CA ASN A 5 16.97 33.59 -6.42
C ASN A 5 17.29 32.19 -5.87
N ASP A 6 18.51 31.72 -6.15
CA ASP A 6 18.98 30.44 -5.63
C ASP A 6 19.32 30.57 -4.13
N VAL A 7 18.96 29.56 -3.34
CA VAL A 7 19.17 29.53 -1.89
C VAL A 7 20.00 28.32 -1.54
N ARG A 8 21.13 28.55 -0.86
CA ARG A 8 22.00 27.47 -0.41
C ARG A 8 21.40 26.74 0.80
N VAL A 9 21.23 25.44 0.67
CA VAL A 9 20.82 24.55 1.77
C VAL A 9 22.02 23.71 2.23
N THR A 10 22.28 23.67 3.54
CA THR A 10 23.33 22.82 4.14
C THR A 10 22.67 21.80 5.06
N ILE A 11 22.91 20.50 4.81
CA ILE A 11 22.30 19.39 5.56
C ILE A 11 23.40 18.48 6.09
N ARG A 12 23.29 18.04 7.34
CA ARG A 12 24.14 16.99 7.90
C ARG A 12 23.53 15.64 7.59
N VAL A 13 24.30 14.76 6.95
CA VAL A 13 23.89 13.41 6.56
C VAL A 13 25.02 12.45 6.94
N ASP A 14 24.65 11.24 7.34
CA ASP A 14 25.61 10.16 7.53
C ASP A 14 26.39 9.86 6.23
N LYS A 15 27.67 9.51 6.37
CA LYS A 15 28.56 9.31 5.22
C LYS A 15 28.09 8.15 4.34
N ASP A 16 27.77 7.00 4.95
CA ASP A 16 27.37 5.80 4.23
C ASP A 16 25.98 5.98 3.59
N LEU A 17 25.10 6.73 4.23
CA LEU A 17 23.83 7.14 3.64
C LEU A 17 24.03 8.04 2.41
N LYS A 18 24.93 9.02 2.48
CA LYS A 18 25.24 9.91 1.35
C LYS A 18 25.78 9.13 0.16
N GLU A 19 26.76 8.26 0.37
CA GLU A 19 27.39 7.48 -0.70
C GLU A 19 26.38 6.54 -1.39
N ARG A 20 25.51 5.89 -0.61
CA ARG A 20 24.44 5.04 -1.16
C ARG A 20 23.41 5.84 -1.94
N ALA A 21 23.02 7.02 -1.45
CA ALA A 21 22.08 7.89 -2.12
C ALA A 21 22.64 8.42 -3.45
N GLU A 22 23.90 8.85 -3.48
CA GLU A 22 24.59 9.29 -4.71
C GLU A 22 24.64 8.17 -5.75
N SER A 23 25.09 6.96 -5.35
CA SER A 23 25.11 5.81 -6.25
C SER A 23 23.73 5.46 -6.81
N LEU A 24 22.68 5.57 -5.99
CA LEU A 24 21.29 5.36 -6.44
C LEU A 24 20.86 6.41 -7.46
N PHE A 25 21.04 7.70 -7.16
CA PHE A 25 20.58 8.77 -8.04
C PHE A 25 21.37 8.82 -9.35
N ASP A 26 22.67 8.52 -9.32
CA ASP A 26 23.49 8.40 -10.52
C ASP A 26 22.97 7.29 -11.44
N ARG A 27 22.59 6.13 -10.88
CA ARG A 27 21.95 5.04 -11.64
C ARG A 27 20.58 5.45 -12.21
N LEU A 28 19.90 6.40 -11.60
CA LEU A 28 18.65 6.99 -12.09
C LEU A 28 18.89 8.15 -13.07
N GLY A 29 20.15 8.52 -13.33
CA GLY A 29 20.51 9.58 -14.27
C GLY A 29 20.34 11.00 -13.70
N MET A 30 20.42 11.18 -12.38
CA MET A 30 20.30 12.49 -11.74
C MET A 30 21.27 12.66 -10.58
N ASN A 31 21.64 13.90 -10.28
CA ASN A 31 22.47 14.18 -9.09
C ASN A 31 21.61 14.35 -7.83
N MET A 32 22.27 14.34 -6.67
CA MET A 32 21.64 14.51 -5.36
C MET A 32 20.82 15.81 -5.23
N SER A 33 21.29 16.91 -5.84
CA SER A 33 20.60 18.20 -5.78
C SER A 33 19.28 18.18 -6.55
N THR A 34 19.26 17.55 -7.72
CA THR A 34 18.05 17.33 -8.51
C THR A 34 17.05 16.46 -7.75
N ALA A 35 17.51 15.35 -7.16
CA ALA A 35 16.65 14.47 -6.37
C ALA A 35 16.04 15.20 -5.15
N LEU A 36 16.83 15.99 -4.42
CA LEU A 36 16.34 16.76 -3.29
C LEU A 36 15.33 17.84 -3.72
N ASN A 37 15.56 18.51 -4.84
CA ASN A 37 14.61 19.47 -5.39
C ASN A 37 13.28 18.82 -5.80
N ILE A 38 13.31 17.61 -6.38
CA ILE A 38 12.10 16.84 -6.69
C ILE A 38 11.34 16.52 -5.40
N PHE A 39 12.04 16.04 -4.37
CA PHE A 39 11.44 15.74 -3.07
C PHE A 39 10.74 16.96 -2.46
N LEU A 40 11.42 18.11 -2.43
CA LEU A 40 10.86 19.35 -1.87
C LEU A 40 9.61 19.81 -2.63
N ARG A 41 9.65 19.78 -3.98
CA ARG A 41 8.49 20.12 -4.81
C ARG A 41 7.31 19.21 -4.50
N LYS A 42 7.56 17.89 -4.47
CA LYS A 42 6.52 16.91 -4.21
C LYS A 42 5.89 17.09 -2.82
N ALA A 43 6.72 17.38 -1.81
CA ALA A 43 6.24 17.64 -0.45
C ALA A 43 5.34 18.89 -0.37
N VAL A 44 5.70 19.96 -1.10
CA VAL A 44 4.89 21.18 -1.17
C VAL A 44 3.58 20.93 -1.92
N ASP A 45 3.64 20.23 -3.06
CA ASP A 45 2.46 19.93 -3.88
C ASP A 45 1.42 19.07 -3.13
N GLU A 46 1.89 18.15 -2.27
CA GLU A 46 1.01 17.27 -1.46
C GLU A 46 0.68 17.83 -0.07
N ALA A 47 1.29 18.94 0.33
CA ALA A 47 1.24 19.47 1.70
C ALA A 47 1.54 18.39 2.78
N ALA A 48 2.42 17.44 2.45
CA ALA A 48 2.74 16.26 3.26
C ALA A 48 4.16 15.77 2.98
N ILE A 49 4.66 14.83 3.80
CA ILE A 49 5.87 14.10 3.45
C ILE A 49 5.52 13.12 2.32
N PRO A 50 6.20 13.16 1.17
CA PRO A 50 5.80 12.44 -0.05
C PRO A 50 6.23 10.96 -0.02
N PHE A 51 6.10 10.35 1.15
CA PHE A 51 6.17 8.93 1.40
C PHE A 51 5.54 8.64 2.77
N PRO A 52 4.96 7.44 2.98
CA PRO A 52 4.42 7.06 4.28
C PRO A 52 5.51 7.00 5.34
N ILE A 53 5.25 7.58 6.52
CA ILE A 53 6.14 7.47 7.68
C ILE A 53 5.61 6.35 8.58
N SER A 54 6.38 5.26 8.71
CA SER A 54 6.03 4.13 9.57
C SER A 54 7.27 3.60 10.26
N VAL A 55 7.13 3.22 11.53
CA VAL A 55 8.17 2.51 12.30
C VAL A 55 8.29 1.04 11.85
N LYS A 56 7.27 0.52 11.15
CA LYS A 56 7.20 -0.88 10.69
C LYS A 56 7.59 -0.98 9.23
N ASN A 57 8.71 -1.65 8.96
CA ASN A 57 9.07 -2.18 7.64
C ASN A 57 8.09 -3.30 7.26
N SER A 58 6.88 -2.92 6.86
CA SER A 58 5.85 -3.86 6.45
C SER A 58 5.98 -4.00 4.95
N GLY A 59 6.46 -5.15 4.48
CA GLY A 59 6.47 -5.48 3.06
C GLY A 59 5.05 -5.43 2.47
N PHE A 60 5.01 -5.20 1.15
CA PHE A 60 3.86 -4.98 0.25
C PHE A 60 3.41 -3.51 0.06
N GLY A 61 4.01 -2.87 -0.94
CA GLY A 61 3.39 -1.76 -1.69
C GLY A 61 3.49 -0.37 -1.08
N SER A 62 3.83 0.61 -1.91
CA SER A 62 3.80 2.03 -1.56
C SER A 62 2.38 2.49 -1.22
N GLY A 63 2.13 2.70 0.08
CA GLY A 63 0.95 3.43 0.57
C GLY A 63 -0.14 2.60 1.26
N TYR A 64 -0.05 1.26 1.25
CA TYR A 64 -1.02 0.41 1.95
C TYR A 64 -0.33 -0.40 3.04
N SER A 65 -0.80 -0.27 4.27
CA SER A 65 -0.47 -1.22 5.33
C SER A 65 -1.07 -2.59 5.02
N SER A 66 -0.49 -3.67 5.55
CA SER A 66 -1.14 -4.99 5.56
C SER A 66 -2.55 -4.93 6.17
N GLY A 67 -2.78 -4.00 7.10
CA GLY A 67 -4.11 -3.70 7.64
C GLY A 67 -5.07 -3.13 6.59
N ASP A 68 -4.61 -2.19 5.77
CA ASP A 68 -5.42 -1.56 4.73
C ASP A 68 -5.83 -2.57 3.65
N ILE A 69 -4.89 -3.45 3.24
CA ILE A 69 -5.17 -4.53 2.30
C ILE A 69 -6.18 -5.52 2.90
N THR A 70 -5.98 -5.90 4.16
CA THR A 70 -6.90 -6.82 4.86
C THR A 70 -8.30 -6.23 4.96
N ASN A 71 -8.41 -4.93 5.24
CA ASN A 71 -9.70 -4.25 5.37
C ASN A 71 -10.39 -4.09 4.00
N ALA A 72 -9.65 -3.71 2.96
CA ALA A 72 -10.16 -3.62 1.60
C ALA A 72 -10.69 -4.98 1.13
N PHE A 73 -9.92 -6.06 1.35
CA PHE A 73 -10.33 -7.42 1.03
C PHE A 73 -11.57 -7.85 1.84
N LYS A 74 -11.58 -7.66 3.16
CA LYS A 74 -12.74 -7.97 4.02
C LYS A 74 -13.99 -7.25 3.54
N THR A 75 -13.87 -5.97 3.18
CA THR A 75 -14.99 -5.15 2.71
C THR A 75 -15.52 -5.67 1.37
N ALA A 76 -14.63 -5.96 0.41
CA ALA A 76 -15.02 -6.50 -0.88
C ALA A 76 -15.76 -7.85 -0.72
N VAL A 77 -15.19 -8.78 0.05
CA VAL A 77 -15.80 -10.09 0.31
C VAL A 77 -17.15 -9.95 1.01
N GLN A 78 -17.27 -9.08 2.02
CA GLN A 78 -18.53 -8.88 2.73
C GLN A 78 -19.63 -8.32 1.81
N SER A 79 -19.28 -7.38 0.92
CA SER A 79 -20.25 -6.80 -0.02
C SER A 79 -20.77 -7.83 -1.02
N GLU A 80 -19.88 -8.67 -1.57
CA GLU A 80 -20.26 -9.76 -2.48
C GLU A 80 -21.12 -10.81 -1.77
N VAL A 81 -20.73 -11.21 -0.56
CA VAL A 81 -21.51 -12.15 0.27
C VAL A 81 -22.91 -11.62 0.54
N ALA A 82 -23.04 -10.35 0.93
CA ALA A 82 -24.34 -9.73 1.18
C ALA A 82 -25.21 -9.66 -0.08
N GLU A 83 -24.61 -9.37 -1.24
CA GLU A 83 -25.31 -9.36 -2.52
C GLU A 83 -25.81 -10.75 -2.93
N ASN A 84 -24.95 -11.77 -2.80
CA ASN A 84 -25.29 -13.16 -3.09
C ASN A 84 -26.45 -13.63 -2.22
N GLN A 85 -26.44 -13.30 -0.93
CA GLN A 85 -27.56 -13.58 -0.03
C GLN A 85 -28.86 -12.93 -0.50
N ARG A 86 -28.84 -11.65 -0.90
CA ARG A 86 -30.03 -10.95 -1.43
C ARG A 86 -30.54 -11.57 -2.73
N LYS A 87 -29.65 -12.11 -3.55
CA LYS A 87 -29.98 -12.78 -4.83
C LYS A 87 -30.35 -14.26 -4.66
N GLY A 88 -30.27 -14.81 -3.45
CA GLY A 88 -30.49 -16.23 -3.20
C GLY A 88 -29.40 -17.15 -3.75
N LEU A 89 -28.23 -16.61 -4.07
CA LEU A 89 -27.07 -17.36 -4.56
C LEU A 89 -26.34 -18.03 -3.38
N PRO A 90 -25.73 -19.21 -3.59
CA PRO A 90 -24.94 -19.87 -2.56
C PRO A 90 -23.73 -19.02 -2.16
N VAL A 91 -23.42 -19.02 -0.86
CA VAL A 91 -22.27 -18.31 -0.30
C VAL A 91 -21.23 -19.32 0.15
N ALA A 92 -19.98 -19.14 -0.30
CA ALA A 92 -18.87 -19.95 0.19
C ALA A 92 -18.53 -19.60 1.66
N ARG A 93 -18.38 -20.64 2.47
CA ARG A 93 -18.01 -20.60 3.88
C ARG A 93 -16.94 -21.65 4.16
N TYR A 94 -16.32 -21.53 5.34
CA TYR A 94 -15.34 -22.49 5.82
C TYR A 94 -15.76 -22.99 7.20
N ASP A 95 -15.80 -24.29 7.37
CA ASP A 95 -16.01 -24.95 8.66
C ASP A 95 -14.64 -25.16 9.33
N THR A 96 -14.45 -24.54 10.49
CA THR A 96 -13.19 -24.61 11.24
C THR A 96 -12.97 -25.94 11.94
N ASP A 97 -14.03 -26.66 12.28
CA ASP A 97 -13.97 -27.92 13.01
C ASP A 97 -13.61 -29.06 12.05
N THR A 98 -14.29 -29.11 10.90
CA THR A 98 -14.02 -30.12 9.88
C THR A 98 -12.91 -29.72 8.91
N LYS A 99 -12.46 -28.45 8.96
CA LYS A 99 -11.46 -27.85 8.05
C LYS A 99 -11.83 -27.92 6.57
N ARG A 100 -13.12 -27.89 6.25
CA ARG A 100 -13.65 -28.01 4.88
C ARG A 100 -14.39 -26.76 4.45
N ALA A 101 -14.26 -26.42 3.17
CA ALA A 101 -15.10 -25.40 2.54
C ALA A 101 -16.50 -25.96 2.24
N TYR A 102 -17.52 -25.13 2.35
CA TYR A 102 -18.90 -25.47 1.98
C TYR A 102 -19.62 -24.28 1.35
N LEU A 103 -20.63 -24.57 0.53
CA LEU A 103 -21.59 -23.60 0.03
C LEU A 103 -22.81 -23.60 0.94
N GLU A 104 -23.21 -22.42 1.40
CA GLU A 104 -24.43 -22.18 2.17
C GLU A 104 -25.49 -21.56 1.25
N PHE A 105 -26.59 -22.28 1.03
CA PHE A 105 -27.71 -21.83 0.20
C PHE A 105 -28.72 -21.02 1.02
N ALA A 106 -29.56 -20.23 0.35
CA ALA A 106 -30.56 -19.36 1.00
C ALA A 106 -31.60 -20.13 1.86
N ASN A 107 -31.81 -21.41 1.58
CA ASN A 107 -32.69 -22.29 2.36
C ASN A 107 -32.00 -22.92 3.59
N GLY A 108 -30.75 -22.53 3.89
CA GLY A 108 -29.95 -23.05 5.00
C GLY A 108 -29.24 -24.38 4.71
N THR A 109 -29.39 -24.94 3.50
CA THR A 109 -28.67 -26.16 3.10
C THR A 109 -27.19 -25.87 2.97
N ARG A 110 -26.36 -26.81 3.45
CA ARG A 110 -24.89 -26.76 3.33
C ARG A 110 -24.41 -27.88 2.43
N GLU A 111 -23.62 -27.53 1.43
CA GLU A 111 -22.97 -28.49 0.54
C GLU A 111 -21.46 -28.35 0.67
N TYR A 112 -20.82 -29.37 1.25
CA TYR A 112 -19.36 -29.37 1.39
C TYR A 112 -18.72 -29.58 0.02
N VAL A 113 -17.71 -28.77 -0.29
CA VAL A 113 -16.93 -28.93 -1.51
C VAL A 113 -16.18 -30.26 -1.38
N ASN A 114 -16.37 -31.14 -2.36
CA ASN A 114 -15.57 -32.35 -2.46
C ASN A 114 -14.22 -31.93 -3.04
N GLY A 115 -13.17 -32.05 -2.23
CA GLY A 115 -11.78 -31.82 -2.63
C GLY A 115 -11.17 -33.05 -3.28
#